data_AF-A0A1Y2CST4-F1
#
_entry.id   AF-A0A1Y2CST4-F1
#
_cell.length_a   1.000
_cell.length_b   1.000
_cell.length_c   1.000
_cell.angle_alpha   90.00
_cell.angle_beta   90.00
_cell.angle_gamma   90.00
#
_symmetry.space_group_name_H-M   'P 1'
#
loop_
_entity.id
_entity.type
_entity.pdbx_description
1 polymer ?
#
loop_
_entity_poly.entity_id
_entity_poly.type
_entity_poly.pdbx_seq_one_letter_code
_entity_poly.pdbx_strand_id
1 'polypeptide(L)'
;MFPCVQLQCLFLSWSSCLVSVETFVLINEKDMRILVSLLVPFALVVLYASVRDINGSSSLNGCRMTWMWPDYVHVPIQSRLSKYALFRYQEGGEVKTSRVSVPVLFIPGNAGAYKQARSLGSVANAYANEHFGLRVFTIDSIDELSAFDSHLIKEQAEFTNDAIKSILDSYSSDASYRPTSVIIVAHSMGGIVAKSLFEAHNYVNGSVNSIITLATPHTYPPVAIEQNMVSLYSRLNFFWSNQFSNESIQHQDFRDLMLLSLAGGDRDAMIQSSYSEINAFVPPSHGFATYSTGVKDVWVSADHRCILWCNQLVHVLVRGLYGMIDFREPSKAVNLGTRIENWRSLLQYSNFEGKRDRVVGGEFAKVPKGKPEFITTKGNLALAPKTFTPNTYYGVPLSKDTVVKLFVEDVADVSIFGCLDLDMSTANIGQCRSISHLVERIPKRAPKREDGSVDETIGVFAVERSALEPFKTLIVRASGFTTEYGVLLVESSVLNDHKTVEYSICAVRKIF
;
A
#
# COMPACT_ATOMS: atom_id res chain seq x y z
N MET A 1 -15.15 13.98 -21.13
CA MET A 1 -16.18 13.25 -21.91
C MET A 1 -15.49 12.90 -23.23
N PHE A 2 -14.59 11.93 -23.15
CA PHE A 2 -13.92 11.36 -24.32
C PHE A 2 -14.60 10.00 -24.52
N PRO A 3 -15.26 9.76 -25.66
CA PRO A 3 -15.97 8.52 -25.89
C PRO A 3 -14.98 7.39 -26.16
N CYS A 4 -15.23 6.27 -25.48
CA CYS A 4 -14.90 4.92 -25.90
C CYS A 4 -15.02 4.77 -27.43
N VAL A 5 -13.96 4.33 -28.08
CA VAL A 5 -14.11 3.59 -29.34
C VAL A 5 -14.17 2.12 -28.97
N GLN A 6 -15.40 1.61 -28.93
CA GLN A 6 -15.70 0.19 -28.93
C GLN A 6 -15.06 -0.45 -30.17
N LEU A 7 -14.24 -1.48 -29.96
CA LEU A 7 -13.99 -2.49 -30.98
C LEU A 7 -15.31 -3.24 -31.21
N GLN A 8 -16.09 -2.78 -32.18
CA GLN A 8 -17.19 -3.56 -32.73
C GLN A 8 -16.66 -4.46 -33.84
N CYS A 9 -16.72 -5.76 -33.59
CA CYS A 9 -16.78 -6.80 -34.60
C CYS A 9 -17.84 -6.42 -35.65
N LEU A 10 -17.42 -6.25 -36.89
CA LEU A 10 -18.32 -6.27 -38.05
C LEU A 10 -18.07 -7.56 -38.82
N PHE A 11 -18.80 -8.60 -38.40
CA PHE A 11 -19.34 -9.58 -39.33
C PHE A 11 -20.37 -8.86 -40.20
N LEU A 12 -20.03 -8.57 -41.45
CA LEU A 12 -21.03 -8.38 -42.50
C LEU A 12 -20.70 -9.32 -43.66
N SER A 13 -21.60 -10.28 -43.81
CA SER A 13 -21.71 -11.21 -44.90
C SER A 13 -22.11 -10.52 -46.21
N TRP A 14 -21.43 -10.95 -47.27
CA TRP A 14 -22.01 -11.35 -48.56
C TRP A 14 -22.53 -10.29 -49.53
N SER A 15 -21.99 -10.43 -50.76
CA SER A 15 -22.65 -10.19 -52.04
C SER A 15 -23.11 -8.77 -52.33
N SER A 16 -22.17 -7.89 -52.71
CA SER A 16 -22.37 -6.82 -53.72
C SER A 16 -21.06 -6.04 -53.92
N CYS A 17 -20.06 -6.66 -54.54
CA CYS A 17 -19.04 -5.92 -55.29
C CYS A 17 -18.34 -6.86 -56.29
N LEU A 18 -19.14 -7.41 -57.20
CA LEU A 18 -18.68 -7.79 -58.53
C LEU A 18 -18.47 -6.50 -59.31
N VAL A 19 -17.35 -5.82 -59.05
CA VAL A 19 -16.85 -4.73 -59.88
C VAL A 19 -15.41 -5.07 -60.23
N SER A 20 -15.26 -5.52 -61.48
CA SER A 20 -14.02 -5.54 -62.26
C SER A 20 -12.81 -6.26 -61.65
N VAL A 21 -12.72 -7.55 -61.95
CA VAL A 21 -11.44 -8.30 -61.99
C VAL A 21 -10.66 -7.79 -63.20
N GLU A 22 -10.07 -6.59 -63.10
CA GLU A 22 -9.11 -6.08 -64.11
C GLU A 22 -8.27 -4.93 -63.53
N THR A 23 -7.77 -5.12 -62.31
CA THR A 23 -6.62 -4.36 -61.83
C THR A 23 -5.71 -5.31 -61.08
N PHE A 24 -5.19 -6.32 -61.79
CA PHE A 24 -3.88 -6.86 -61.47
C PHE A 24 -2.92 -5.67 -61.56
N VAL A 25 -2.68 -5.03 -60.42
CA VAL A 25 -1.48 -4.22 -60.25
C VAL A 25 -0.35 -5.22 -60.49
N LEU A 26 0.20 -5.19 -61.70
CA LEU A 26 1.49 -5.77 -62.02
C LEU A 26 2.51 -5.06 -61.12
N ILE A 27 2.57 -5.48 -59.86
CA ILE A 27 3.68 -5.14 -58.99
C ILE A 27 4.86 -5.78 -59.71
N ASN A 28 5.69 -4.93 -60.32
CA ASN A 28 6.86 -5.35 -61.07
C ASN A 28 7.68 -6.30 -60.18
N GLU A 29 8.36 -7.31 -60.71
CA GLU A 29 9.19 -8.22 -59.88
C GLU A 29 10.15 -7.44 -58.98
N LYS A 30 10.63 -6.27 -59.46
CA LYS A 30 11.43 -5.33 -58.66
C LYS A 30 10.66 -4.76 -57.48
N ASP A 31 9.43 -4.30 -57.68
CA ASP A 31 8.61 -3.70 -56.62
C ASP A 31 8.18 -4.75 -55.58
N MET A 32 7.96 -6.00 -56.03
CA MET A 32 7.65 -7.12 -55.14
C MET A 32 8.87 -7.53 -54.30
N ARG A 33 10.07 -7.54 -54.89
CA ARG A 33 11.33 -7.77 -54.16
C ARG A 33 11.61 -6.65 -53.15
N ILE A 34 11.34 -5.39 -53.51
CA ILE A 34 11.48 -4.25 -52.59
C ILE A 34 10.51 -4.40 -51.43
N LEU A 35 9.24 -4.71 -51.69
CA LEU A 35 8.22 -4.90 -50.66
C LEU A 35 8.59 -6.03 -49.69
N VAL A 36 9.01 -7.19 -50.20
CA VAL A 36 9.47 -8.33 -49.38
C VAL A 36 10.72 -7.96 -48.58
N SER A 37 11.67 -7.25 -49.19
CA SER A 37 12.90 -6.83 -48.51
C SER A 37 12.67 -5.83 -47.38
N LEU A 38 11.53 -5.12 -47.36
CA LEU A 38 11.14 -4.21 -46.27
C LEU A 38 10.22 -4.88 -45.24
N LEU A 39 9.29 -5.73 -45.69
CA LEU A 39 8.33 -6.39 -44.80
C LEU A 39 8.96 -7.47 -43.92
N VAL A 40 9.93 -8.23 -44.43
CA VAL A 40 10.61 -9.28 -43.65
C VAL A 40 11.38 -8.69 -42.46
N PRO A 41 12.26 -7.69 -42.60
CA PRO A 41 12.93 -7.09 -41.45
C PRO A 41 11.94 -6.37 -40.51
N PHE A 42 10.88 -5.74 -41.04
CA PHE A 42 9.84 -5.16 -40.20
C PHE A 42 9.13 -6.23 -39.35
N ALA A 43 8.74 -7.36 -39.95
CA ALA A 43 8.13 -8.48 -39.23
C ALA A 43 9.09 -9.09 -38.21
N LEU A 44 10.38 -9.18 -38.51
CA LEU A 44 11.40 -9.63 -37.56
C LEU A 44 11.61 -8.64 -36.41
N VAL A 45 11.56 -7.33 -36.66
CA VAL A 45 11.63 -6.30 -35.60
C VAL A 45 10.39 -6.36 -34.72
N VAL A 46 9.19 -6.52 -35.31
CA VAL A 46 7.95 -6.71 -34.55
C VAL A 46 8.01 -8.01 -33.74
N LEU A 47 8.45 -9.12 -34.32
CA LEU A 47 8.61 -10.38 -33.61
C LEU A 47 9.63 -10.25 -32.47
N TYR A 48 10.77 -9.60 -32.71
CA TYR A 48 11.77 -9.34 -31.67
C TYR A 48 11.22 -8.44 -30.57
N ALA A 49 10.48 -7.38 -30.91
CA ALA A 49 9.84 -6.50 -29.95
C ALA A 49 8.79 -7.27 -29.11
N SER A 50 7.95 -8.08 -29.75
CA SER A 50 6.95 -8.92 -29.08
C SER A 50 7.60 -10.00 -28.21
N VAL A 51 8.65 -10.67 -28.67
CA VAL A 51 9.41 -11.65 -27.86
C VAL A 51 10.10 -10.96 -26.69
N ARG A 52 10.66 -9.76 -26.90
CA ARG A 52 11.25 -8.93 -25.85
C ARG A 52 10.20 -8.49 -24.82
N ASP A 53 8.98 -8.19 -25.27
CA ASP A 53 7.85 -7.80 -24.43
C ASP A 53 7.28 -8.96 -23.63
N ILE A 54 7.08 -10.12 -24.27
CA ILE A 54 6.68 -11.38 -23.63
C ILE A 54 7.72 -11.84 -22.61
N ASN A 55 9.02 -11.66 -22.90
CA ASN A 55 10.10 -11.90 -21.95
C ASN A 55 10.26 -10.78 -20.90
N GLY A 56 9.27 -9.89 -20.79
CA GLY A 56 9.15 -8.91 -19.72
C GLY A 56 10.17 -7.77 -19.77
N SER A 57 10.78 -7.46 -20.92
CA SER A 57 11.82 -6.42 -21.00
C SER A 57 11.30 -5.01 -21.31
N SER A 58 9.98 -4.82 -21.50
CA SER A 58 9.39 -3.53 -21.91
C SER A 58 8.78 -2.70 -20.78
N SER A 59 8.46 -3.30 -19.65
CA SER A 59 8.36 -2.51 -18.42
C SER A 59 9.78 -2.36 -17.90
N LEU A 60 10.30 -1.13 -17.87
CA LEU A 60 11.55 -0.83 -17.18
C LEU A 60 11.56 -1.58 -15.84
N ASN A 61 12.68 -2.22 -15.47
CA ASN A 61 12.92 -2.69 -14.10
C ASN A 61 12.89 -1.46 -13.18
N GLY A 62 11.70 -0.94 -12.90
CA GLY A 62 11.49 0.26 -12.10
C GLY A 62 11.66 -0.04 -10.62
N CYS A 63 11.63 -1.32 -10.26
CA CYS A 63 11.83 -1.76 -8.90
C CYS A 63 13.25 -1.50 -8.41
N ARG A 64 13.39 -0.69 -7.37
CA ARG A 64 14.69 -0.47 -6.71
C ARG A 64 14.89 -1.52 -5.62
N MET A 65 16.12 -1.97 -5.44
CA MET A 65 16.47 -2.89 -4.35
C MET A 65 16.33 -2.18 -2.99
N THR A 66 15.76 -2.88 -2.01
CA THR A 66 15.94 -2.55 -0.59
C THR A 66 17.35 -2.96 -0.13
N TRP A 67 18.07 -2.06 0.52
CA TRP A 67 19.38 -2.32 1.11
C TRP A 67 19.26 -2.44 2.62
N MET A 68 19.98 -3.39 3.22
CA MET A 68 19.90 -3.72 4.64
C MET A 68 21.12 -4.52 5.08
N TRP A 69 21.30 -4.67 6.40
CA TRP A 69 22.32 -5.53 6.99
C TRP A 69 21.64 -6.60 7.88
N PRO A 70 21.04 -7.63 7.27
CA PRO A 70 20.08 -8.47 7.95
C PRO A 70 20.75 -9.41 8.95
N ASP A 71 20.22 -9.45 10.16
CA ASP A 71 20.58 -10.41 11.20
C ASP A 71 19.30 -11.05 11.79
N TYR A 72 19.44 -12.23 12.39
CA TYR A 72 18.32 -13.05 12.82
C TYR A 72 18.58 -13.67 14.19
N VAL A 73 17.69 -13.37 15.12
CA VAL A 73 17.73 -13.94 16.47
C VAL A 73 16.76 -15.10 16.55
N HIS A 74 17.28 -16.28 16.86
CA HIS A 74 16.44 -17.45 17.10
C HIS A 74 15.51 -17.22 18.30
N VAL A 75 14.23 -17.52 18.12
CA VAL A 75 13.20 -17.41 19.16
C VAL A 75 12.78 -18.83 19.56
N PRO A 76 13.02 -19.25 20.81
CA PRO A 76 12.61 -20.56 21.28
C PRO A 76 11.08 -20.76 21.17
N ILE A 77 10.66 -21.89 20.62
CA ILE A 77 9.25 -22.31 20.54
C ILE A 77 9.09 -23.67 21.20
N GLN A 78 7.98 -23.83 21.91
CA GLN A 78 7.49 -25.14 22.31
C GLN A 78 6.55 -25.68 21.22
N SER A 79 7.08 -26.48 20.29
CA SER A 79 6.30 -27.14 19.24
C SER A 79 6.73 -28.59 19.07
N ARG A 80 5.78 -29.44 18.67
CA ARG A 80 6.05 -30.83 18.25
C ARG A 80 6.80 -30.90 16.91
N LEU A 81 6.76 -29.81 16.12
CA LEU A 81 7.37 -29.71 14.80
C LEU A 81 8.75 -29.05 14.90
N SER A 82 9.67 -29.69 15.63
CA SER A 82 11.01 -29.17 15.92
C SER A 82 11.93 -29.00 14.71
N LYS A 83 11.49 -29.45 13.53
CA LYS A 83 12.21 -29.25 12.25
C LYS A 83 12.14 -27.80 11.76
N TYR A 84 11.11 -27.05 12.15
CA TYR A 84 10.97 -25.65 11.82
C TYR A 84 11.50 -24.77 12.95
N ALA A 85 11.87 -23.54 12.60
CA ALA A 85 12.37 -22.57 13.56
C ALA A 85 11.67 -21.22 13.39
N LEU A 86 11.72 -20.41 14.44
CA LEU A 86 11.26 -19.02 14.41
C LEU A 86 12.44 -18.11 14.65
N PHE A 87 12.52 -17.08 13.82
CA PHE A 87 13.51 -16.03 13.96
C PHE A 87 12.83 -14.69 14.10
N ARG A 88 13.44 -13.81 14.90
CA ARG A 88 13.15 -12.39 14.91
C ARG A 88 14.19 -11.68 14.05
N TYR A 89 13.73 -10.89 13.10
CA TYR A 89 14.60 -10.02 12.32
C TYR A 89 15.19 -8.90 13.19
N GLN A 90 16.46 -8.55 12.94
CA GLN A 90 17.08 -7.32 13.40
C GLN A 90 18.11 -6.83 12.38
N GLU A 91 18.47 -5.55 12.44
CA GLU A 91 19.64 -5.05 11.70
C GLU A 91 20.91 -5.43 12.49
N GLY A 92 21.97 -5.83 11.78
CA GLY A 92 23.28 -6.09 12.35
C GLY A 92 24.00 -4.83 12.86
N GLY A 93 23.50 -3.65 12.45
CA GLY A 93 23.93 -2.33 12.93
C GLY A 93 23.02 -1.79 14.05
N GLU A 94 22.34 -0.67 13.80
CA GLU A 94 21.47 -0.03 14.79
C GLU A 94 20.16 -0.81 14.99
N VAL A 95 20.07 -1.52 16.12
CA VAL A 95 18.82 -2.13 16.59
C VAL A 95 17.98 -1.07 17.30
N LYS A 96 16.95 -0.55 16.63
CA LYS A 96 16.03 0.39 17.27
C LYS A 96 15.16 -0.33 18.28
N THR A 97 15.14 0.19 19.51
CA THR A 97 14.27 -0.32 20.57
C THR A 97 13.07 0.61 20.72
N SER A 98 11.87 0.03 20.67
CA SER A 98 10.61 0.74 20.91
C SER A 98 10.01 0.28 22.21
N ARG A 99 9.48 1.23 23.01
CA ARG A 99 8.75 0.92 24.26
C ARG A 99 7.58 -0.02 24.02
N VAL A 100 6.81 0.25 22.96
CA VAL A 100 5.71 -0.61 22.50
C VAL A 100 6.04 -1.12 21.12
N SER A 101 5.92 -2.43 20.91
CA SER A 101 6.09 -3.01 19.59
C SER A 101 4.91 -3.89 19.22
N VAL A 102 4.54 -3.90 17.94
CA VAL A 102 3.49 -4.77 17.42
C VAL A 102 4.12 -5.94 16.67
N PRO A 103 3.77 -7.19 17.01
CA PRO A 103 4.33 -8.36 16.35
C PRO A 103 3.75 -8.51 14.94
N VAL A 104 4.65 -8.66 13.97
CA VAL A 104 4.35 -9.03 12.59
C VAL A 104 5.03 -10.37 12.32
N LEU A 105 4.29 -11.39 11.91
CA LEU A 105 4.84 -12.69 11.54
C LEU A 105 4.84 -12.84 10.02
N PHE A 106 6.03 -13.03 9.47
CA PHE A 106 6.24 -13.33 8.07
C PHE A 106 6.23 -14.84 7.82
N ILE A 107 5.39 -15.31 6.91
CA ILE A 107 5.31 -16.70 6.49
C ILE A 107 5.89 -16.83 5.08
N PRO A 108 7.02 -17.54 4.89
CA PRO A 108 7.66 -17.67 3.60
C PRO A 108 6.88 -18.53 2.61
N GLY A 109 7.26 -18.43 1.34
CA GLY A 109 6.69 -19.20 0.25
C GLY A 109 7.27 -20.61 0.08
N ASN A 110 6.88 -21.27 -1.00
CA ASN A 110 7.43 -22.56 -1.43
C ASN A 110 8.95 -22.48 -1.62
N ALA A 111 9.70 -23.46 -1.08
CA ALA A 111 11.17 -23.44 -1.00
C ALA A 111 11.71 -22.10 -0.48
N GLY A 112 10.95 -21.48 0.43
CA GLY A 112 11.27 -20.20 1.02
C GLY A 112 11.92 -20.40 2.38
N ALA A 113 12.97 -19.62 2.62
CA ALA A 113 13.58 -19.49 3.92
C ALA A 113 13.09 -18.23 4.65
N TYR A 114 13.29 -18.22 5.97
CA TYR A 114 13.06 -17.09 6.86
C TYR A 114 13.64 -15.76 6.35
N LYS A 115 14.70 -15.81 5.53
CA LYS A 115 15.38 -14.66 4.90
C LYS A 115 14.50 -13.86 3.94
N GLN A 116 13.38 -14.40 3.48
CA GLN A 116 12.41 -13.69 2.63
C GLN A 116 11.83 -12.45 3.33
N ALA A 117 11.80 -12.43 4.66
CA ALA A 117 11.30 -11.31 5.47
C ALA A 117 12.25 -10.10 5.53
N ARG A 118 13.48 -10.21 5.01
CA ARG A 118 14.56 -9.24 5.26
C ARG A 118 14.20 -7.79 4.91
N SER A 119 13.58 -7.58 3.75
CA SER A 119 13.23 -6.25 3.25
C SER A 119 12.11 -5.62 4.09
N LEU A 120 11.10 -6.43 4.42
CA LEU A 120 10.03 -6.04 5.32
C LEU A 120 10.58 -5.65 6.70
N GLY A 121 11.44 -6.49 7.26
CA GLY A 121 12.09 -6.27 8.55
C GLY A 121 12.93 -5.00 8.58
N SER A 122 13.77 -4.79 7.56
CA SER A 122 14.63 -3.61 7.45
C SER A 122 13.82 -2.32 7.41
N VAL A 123 12.84 -2.24 6.49
CA VAL A 123 12.01 -1.04 6.35
C VAL A 123 11.16 -0.85 7.62
N ALA A 124 10.61 -1.92 8.22
CA ALA A 124 9.87 -1.84 9.48
C ALA A 124 10.71 -1.29 10.65
N ASN A 125 11.95 -1.77 10.82
CA ASN A 125 12.92 -1.25 11.80
C ASN A 125 13.25 0.21 11.52
N ALA A 126 13.40 0.55 10.25
CA ALA A 126 13.75 1.88 9.83
C ALA A 126 12.61 2.88 10.19
N TYR A 127 11.33 2.51 10.02
CA TYR A 127 10.15 3.29 10.46
C TYR A 127 9.95 3.34 11.99
N ALA A 128 10.61 2.46 12.75
CA ALA A 128 10.48 2.42 14.19
C ALA A 128 11.09 3.67 14.86
N ASN A 129 10.52 4.02 16.02
CA ASN A 129 11.03 5.06 16.92
C ASN A 129 11.05 4.57 18.37
N GLU A 130 11.54 5.40 19.29
CA GLU A 130 11.69 5.04 20.71
C GLU A 130 10.37 4.67 21.40
N HIS A 131 9.24 5.19 20.92
CA HIS A 131 7.93 4.90 21.50
C HIS A 131 7.28 3.67 20.87
N PHE A 132 7.34 3.58 19.54
CA PHE A 132 6.51 2.68 18.76
C PHE A 132 7.29 2.04 17.61
N GLY A 133 7.07 0.75 17.40
CA GLY A 133 7.71 0.02 16.31
C GLY A 133 6.99 -1.27 15.91
N LEU A 134 7.32 -1.77 14.74
CA LEU A 134 6.95 -3.10 14.28
C LEU A 134 8.09 -4.08 14.58
N ARG A 135 7.76 -5.24 15.12
CA ARG A 135 8.72 -6.33 15.35
C ARG A 135 8.42 -7.48 14.41
N VAL A 136 9.29 -7.67 13.41
CA VAL A 136 9.12 -8.70 12.39
C VAL A 136 9.74 -10.01 12.86
N PHE A 137 8.89 -11.02 12.95
CA PHE A 137 9.23 -12.43 13.13
C PHE A 137 9.08 -13.15 11.79
N THR A 138 9.75 -14.28 11.62
CA THR A 138 9.75 -15.04 10.37
C THR A 138 9.98 -16.52 10.64
N ILE A 139 9.26 -17.38 9.93
CA ILE A 139 9.36 -18.83 10.05
C ILE A 139 10.44 -19.36 9.10
N ASP A 140 11.21 -20.32 9.59
CA ASP A 140 12.07 -21.14 8.75
C ASP A 140 11.40 -22.49 8.46
N SER A 141 10.89 -22.62 7.24
CA SER A 141 10.29 -23.86 6.73
C SER A 141 11.32 -24.78 6.06
N ILE A 142 12.63 -24.59 6.31
CA ILE A 142 13.73 -25.43 5.82
C ILE A 142 13.69 -25.71 4.30
N ASP A 143 13.27 -24.69 3.54
CA ASP A 143 13.12 -24.74 2.08
C ASP A 143 12.21 -25.88 1.57
N GLU A 144 11.20 -26.28 2.36
CA GLU A 144 10.22 -27.29 1.96
C GLU A 144 9.39 -26.89 0.72
N LEU A 145 9.10 -27.90 -0.10
CA LEU A 145 8.33 -27.78 -1.34
C LEU A 145 6.81 -27.81 -1.08
N SER A 146 6.32 -26.87 -0.28
CA SER A 146 4.91 -26.79 0.13
C SER A 146 3.91 -26.62 -1.01
N ALA A 147 4.35 -26.20 -2.21
CA ALA A 147 3.49 -26.15 -3.39
C ALA A 147 3.08 -27.54 -3.91
N PHE A 148 3.78 -28.59 -3.48
CA PHE A 148 3.61 -29.95 -4.01
C PHE A 148 2.92 -30.90 -3.02
N ASP A 149 2.86 -30.56 -1.74
CA ASP A 149 2.33 -31.44 -0.70
C ASP A 149 1.41 -30.68 0.28
N SER A 150 0.15 -31.08 0.31
CA SER A 150 -0.89 -30.51 1.17
C SER A 150 -0.68 -30.82 2.67
N HIS A 151 0.06 -31.88 3.00
CA HIS A 151 0.41 -32.22 4.37
C HIS A 151 1.41 -31.21 4.95
N LEU A 152 2.38 -30.78 4.15
CA LEU A 152 3.34 -29.74 4.56
C LEU A 152 2.63 -28.42 4.88
N ILE A 153 1.61 -28.02 4.12
CA ILE A 153 0.81 -26.82 4.43
C ILE A 153 0.14 -26.92 5.80
N LYS A 154 -0.41 -28.10 6.15
CA LYS A 154 -1.04 -28.33 7.46
C LYS A 154 -0.03 -28.31 8.60
N GLU A 155 1.12 -28.97 8.43
CA GLU A 155 2.21 -28.94 9.42
C GLU A 155 2.73 -27.51 9.62
N GLN A 156 2.97 -26.77 8.54
CA GLN A 156 3.39 -25.37 8.59
C GLN A 156 2.36 -24.50 9.29
N ALA A 157 1.05 -24.75 9.09
CA ALA A 157 -0.02 -24.01 9.77
C ALA A 157 -0.03 -24.29 11.28
N GLU A 158 0.12 -25.54 11.68
CA GLU A 158 0.22 -25.91 13.09
C GLU A 158 1.45 -25.31 13.76
N PHE A 159 2.63 -25.39 13.12
CA PHE A 159 3.83 -24.75 13.63
C PHE A 159 3.68 -23.23 13.72
N THR A 160 3.02 -22.62 12.74
CA THR A 160 2.75 -21.18 12.73
C THR A 160 1.87 -20.78 13.93
N ASN A 161 0.86 -21.57 14.28
CA ASN A 161 0.05 -21.33 15.48
C ASN A 161 0.87 -21.44 16.77
N ASP A 162 1.75 -22.44 16.88
CA ASP A 162 2.67 -22.56 18.03
C ASP A 162 3.64 -21.35 18.11
N ALA A 163 4.08 -20.85 16.95
CA ALA A 163 4.92 -19.66 16.84
C ALA A 163 4.16 -18.39 17.26
N ILE A 164 2.92 -18.19 16.81
CA ILE A 164 2.06 -17.07 17.21
C ILE A 164 1.90 -17.05 18.73
N LYS A 165 1.58 -18.21 19.34
CA LYS A 165 1.47 -18.34 20.79
C LYS A 165 2.78 -17.94 21.49
N SER A 166 3.91 -18.48 21.04
CA SER A 166 5.23 -18.19 21.61
C SER A 166 5.61 -16.70 21.47
N ILE A 167 5.25 -16.07 20.35
CA ILE A 167 5.43 -14.63 20.13
C ILE A 167 4.61 -13.86 21.16
N LEU A 168 3.31 -14.09 21.28
CA LEU A 168 2.45 -13.39 22.22
C LEU A 168 2.91 -13.58 23.68
N ASP A 169 3.39 -14.79 24.01
CA ASP A 169 3.93 -15.11 25.34
C ASP A 169 5.24 -14.41 25.66
N SER A 170 6.08 -14.13 24.65
CA SER A 170 7.36 -13.43 24.82
C SER A 170 7.22 -11.93 25.16
N TYR A 171 6.06 -11.33 24.94
CA TYR A 171 5.83 -9.92 25.24
C TYR A 171 5.56 -9.69 26.73
N SER A 172 5.97 -8.51 27.22
CA SER A 172 5.92 -8.10 28.62
C SER A 172 4.62 -8.50 29.33
N SER A 173 4.73 -8.88 30.60
CA SER A 173 3.59 -9.16 31.47
C SER A 173 2.76 -7.91 31.79
N ASP A 174 3.26 -6.71 31.48
CA ASP A 174 2.45 -5.49 31.56
C ASP A 174 1.33 -5.52 30.52
N ALA A 175 0.10 -5.70 31.01
CA ALA A 175 -1.11 -5.78 30.20
C ALA A 175 -1.30 -4.57 29.28
N SER A 176 -0.77 -3.40 29.62
CA SER A 176 -0.87 -2.18 28.80
C SER A 176 -0.11 -2.32 27.47
N TYR A 177 0.98 -3.09 27.48
CA TYR A 177 1.89 -3.24 26.35
C TYR A 177 1.79 -4.60 25.65
N ARG A 178 1.12 -5.58 26.27
CA ARG A 178 0.99 -6.93 25.72
C ARG A 178 0.01 -6.96 24.54
N PRO A 179 0.45 -7.35 23.33
CA PRO A 179 -0.44 -7.59 22.21
C PRO A 179 -1.25 -8.88 22.44
N THR A 180 -2.49 -8.91 21.98
CA THR A 180 -3.32 -10.14 21.95
C THR A 180 -3.35 -10.81 20.58
N SER A 181 -2.87 -10.11 19.55
CA SER A 181 -2.86 -10.60 18.17
C SER A 181 -1.55 -10.27 17.44
N VAL A 182 -1.28 -11.06 16.40
CA VAL A 182 -0.14 -10.92 15.49
C VAL A 182 -0.66 -10.59 14.09
N ILE A 183 0.01 -9.64 13.43
CA ILE A 183 -0.26 -9.34 12.02
C ILE A 183 0.48 -10.35 11.16
N ILE A 184 -0.20 -10.99 10.20
CA ILE A 184 0.43 -11.92 9.28
C ILE A 184 0.77 -11.23 7.97
N VAL A 185 2.03 -11.35 7.55
CA VAL A 185 2.44 -11.08 6.17
C VAL A 185 2.90 -12.39 5.56
N ALA A 186 2.35 -12.79 4.44
CA ALA A 186 2.64 -14.11 3.88
C ALA A 186 2.95 -14.03 2.39
N HIS A 187 3.85 -14.87 1.93
CA HIS A 187 4.29 -14.88 0.54
C HIS A 187 3.97 -16.20 -0.14
N SER A 188 3.44 -16.15 -1.38
CA SER A 188 3.23 -17.35 -2.19
C SER A 188 2.43 -18.42 -1.42
N MET A 189 2.89 -19.66 -1.35
CA MET A 189 2.24 -20.72 -0.57
C MET A 189 2.09 -20.41 0.94
N GLY A 190 2.89 -19.49 1.50
CA GLY A 190 2.74 -19.04 2.87
C GLY A 190 1.38 -18.39 3.15
N GLY A 191 0.73 -17.79 2.14
CA GLY A 191 -0.63 -17.27 2.31
C GLY A 191 -1.69 -18.37 2.41
N ILE A 192 -1.43 -19.56 1.85
CA ILE A 192 -2.28 -20.74 2.01
C ILE A 192 -2.07 -21.36 3.40
N VAL A 193 -0.84 -21.34 3.91
CA VAL A 193 -0.54 -21.65 5.32
C VAL A 193 -1.31 -20.69 6.23
N ALA A 194 -1.28 -19.38 5.97
CA ALA A 194 -2.03 -18.37 6.73
C ALA A 194 -3.55 -18.63 6.73
N LYS A 195 -4.13 -19.04 5.60
CA LYS A 195 -5.55 -19.41 5.51
C LYS A 195 -5.89 -20.67 6.30
N SER A 196 -4.93 -21.59 6.42
CA SER A 196 -5.10 -22.89 7.08
C SER A 196 -5.00 -22.78 8.60
N LEU A 197 -4.52 -21.66 9.16
CA LEU A 197 -4.37 -21.46 10.61
C LEU A 197 -5.67 -21.71 11.36
N PHE A 198 -6.79 -21.20 10.84
CA PHE A 198 -8.11 -21.24 11.48
C PHE A 198 -8.72 -22.65 11.54
N GLU A 199 -8.25 -23.58 10.69
CA GLU A 199 -8.71 -24.98 10.73
C GLU A 199 -7.83 -25.86 11.62
N ALA A 200 -6.66 -25.38 12.02
CA ALA A 200 -5.74 -26.14 12.84
C ALA A 200 -6.20 -26.17 14.31
N HIS A 201 -6.05 -27.34 14.94
CA HIS A 201 -6.57 -27.62 16.28
C HIS A 201 -5.91 -26.81 17.40
N ASN A 202 -4.73 -26.25 17.15
CA ASN A 202 -3.97 -25.42 18.09
C ASN A 202 -4.14 -23.91 17.86
N TYR A 203 -5.08 -23.50 17.01
CA TYR A 203 -5.38 -22.09 16.78
C TYR A 203 -5.92 -21.41 18.05
N VAL A 204 -5.44 -20.20 18.32
CA VAL A 204 -5.90 -19.39 19.45
C VAL A 204 -6.83 -18.30 18.92
N ASN A 205 -8.09 -18.32 19.34
CA ASN A 205 -9.05 -17.33 18.89
C ASN A 205 -8.61 -15.91 19.24
N GLY A 206 -8.78 -14.99 18.30
CA GLY A 206 -8.38 -13.58 18.41
C GLY A 206 -6.89 -13.34 18.25
N SER A 207 -6.08 -14.37 18.00
CA SER A 207 -4.63 -14.23 17.84
C SER A 207 -4.20 -13.65 16.50
N VAL A 208 -5.10 -13.57 15.51
CA VAL A 208 -4.85 -12.99 14.19
C VAL A 208 -6.05 -12.15 13.79
N ASN A 209 -5.81 -10.89 13.41
CA ASN A 209 -6.85 -9.97 12.93
C ASN A 209 -6.53 -9.39 11.54
N SER A 210 -5.32 -9.54 11.02
CA SER A 210 -4.91 -8.98 9.73
C SER A 210 -3.94 -9.91 9.02
N ILE A 211 -4.26 -10.24 7.78
CA ILE A 211 -3.45 -11.08 6.89
C ILE A 211 -3.21 -10.29 5.61
N ILE A 212 -1.95 -10.05 5.27
CA ILE A 212 -1.52 -9.42 4.02
C ILE A 212 -0.73 -10.46 3.24
N THR A 213 -1.23 -10.85 2.08
CA THR A 213 -0.60 -11.86 1.25
C THR A 213 0.03 -11.24 0.00
N LEU A 214 1.24 -11.68 -0.32
CA LEU A 214 2.03 -11.24 -1.46
C LEU A 214 2.15 -12.42 -2.44
N ALA A 215 1.72 -12.24 -3.69
CA ALA A 215 1.78 -13.24 -4.76
C ALA A 215 1.23 -14.62 -4.35
N THR A 216 0.19 -14.64 -3.50
CA THR A 216 -0.38 -15.89 -3.00
C THR A 216 -1.44 -16.42 -3.96
N PRO A 217 -1.34 -17.68 -4.42
CA PRO A 217 -2.35 -18.30 -5.26
C PRO A 217 -3.56 -18.71 -4.41
N HIS A 218 -4.48 -17.80 -4.11
CA HIS A 218 -5.67 -18.07 -3.30
C HIS A 218 -6.73 -18.97 -3.96
N THR A 219 -6.89 -18.86 -5.27
CA THR A 219 -8.01 -19.50 -5.99
C THR A 219 -7.68 -20.93 -6.41
N TYR A 220 -6.49 -21.14 -6.97
CA TYR A 220 -6.04 -22.43 -7.53
C TYR A 220 -4.57 -22.67 -7.23
N PRO A 221 -4.15 -23.93 -6.97
CA PRO A 221 -2.75 -24.22 -6.74
C PRO A 221 -1.92 -23.97 -7.99
N PRO A 222 -0.70 -23.42 -7.86
CA PRO A 222 0.17 -23.18 -9.00
C PRO A 222 0.64 -24.47 -9.66
N VAL A 223 0.68 -25.55 -8.88
CA VAL A 223 1.00 -26.89 -9.33
C VAL A 223 -0.07 -27.84 -8.80
N ALA A 224 -0.92 -28.34 -9.70
CA ALA A 224 -2.03 -29.24 -9.36
C ALA A 224 -1.67 -30.72 -9.62
N ILE A 225 -0.51 -31.18 -9.11
CA ILE A 225 -0.06 -32.57 -9.32
C ILE A 225 -0.88 -33.54 -8.45
N GLU A 226 -1.16 -33.17 -7.19
CA GLU A 226 -1.89 -34.03 -6.25
C GLU A 226 -3.36 -33.60 -6.09
N GLN A 227 -4.26 -34.59 -6.11
CA GLN A 227 -5.67 -34.37 -5.81
C GLN A 227 -5.90 -33.82 -4.38
N ASN A 228 -5.00 -34.16 -3.45
CA ASN A 228 -5.06 -33.65 -2.07
C ASN A 228 -4.86 -32.13 -2.01
N MET A 229 -4.01 -31.56 -2.88
CA MET A 229 -3.80 -30.11 -2.95
C MET A 229 -5.05 -29.40 -3.48
N VAL A 230 -5.65 -29.91 -4.55
CA VAL A 230 -6.93 -29.38 -5.08
C VAL A 230 -8.02 -29.45 -4.01
N SER A 231 -8.13 -30.58 -3.30
CA SER A 231 -9.10 -30.77 -2.21
C SER A 231 -8.87 -29.80 -1.05
N LEU A 232 -7.61 -29.51 -0.70
CA LEU A 232 -7.24 -28.52 0.31
C LEU A 232 -7.76 -27.13 -0.08
N TYR A 233 -7.52 -26.70 -1.32
CA TYR A 233 -7.98 -25.39 -1.80
C TYR A 233 -9.50 -25.27 -1.80
N SER A 234 -10.21 -26.28 -2.32
CA SER A 234 -11.67 -26.30 -2.30
C SER A 234 -12.22 -26.23 -0.88
N ARG A 235 -11.63 -26.99 0.06
CA ARG A 235 -12.02 -26.98 1.48
C ARG A 235 -11.77 -25.61 2.12
N LEU A 236 -10.59 -25.02 1.95
CA LEU A 236 -10.26 -23.71 2.53
C LEU A 236 -11.16 -22.61 1.98
N ASN A 237 -11.39 -22.57 0.66
CA ASN A 237 -12.25 -21.55 0.04
C ASN A 237 -13.70 -21.70 0.51
N PHE A 238 -14.21 -22.93 0.63
CA PHE A 238 -15.53 -23.19 1.18
C PHE A 238 -15.64 -22.82 2.66
N PHE A 239 -14.63 -23.15 3.47
CA PHE A 239 -14.57 -22.77 4.88
C PHE A 239 -14.64 -21.25 5.04
N TRP A 240 -13.81 -20.51 4.30
CA TRP A 240 -13.78 -19.04 4.34
C TRP A 240 -15.08 -18.42 3.82
N SER A 241 -15.62 -18.88 2.68
CA SER A 241 -16.88 -18.35 2.13
C SER A 241 -18.05 -18.55 3.09
N ASN A 242 -18.10 -19.70 3.77
CA ASN A 242 -19.18 -19.99 4.73
C ASN A 242 -19.18 -19.05 5.94
N GLN A 243 -18.03 -18.48 6.32
CA GLN A 243 -17.98 -17.51 7.42
C GLN A 243 -18.74 -16.22 7.10
N PHE A 244 -18.96 -15.94 5.81
CA PHE A 244 -19.63 -14.73 5.32
C PHE A 244 -20.98 -15.01 4.66
N SER A 245 -21.42 -16.28 4.57
CA SER A 245 -22.61 -16.67 3.81
C SER A 245 -23.93 -16.52 4.59
N ASN A 246 -23.88 -16.56 5.93
CA ASN A 246 -25.06 -16.36 6.78
C ASN A 246 -25.08 -14.91 7.29
N GLU A 247 -26.27 -14.40 7.66
CA GLU A 247 -26.44 -13.09 8.32
C GLU A 247 -25.63 -12.94 9.64
N SER A 248 -25.06 -14.04 10.13
CA SER A 248 -24.14 -14.07 11.27
C SER A 248 -22.85 -14.81 10.94
N ILE A 249 -21.72 -14.15 11.20
CA ILE A 249 -20.38 -14.75 11.12
C ILE A 249 -20.26 -15.89 12.16
N GLN A 250 -19.94 -17.09 11.69
CA GLN A 250 -19.88 -18.30 12.54
C GLN A 250 -18.61 -18.35 13.39
N HIS A 251 -17.44 -18.15 12.79
CA HIS A 251 -16.17 -18.09 13.50
C HIS A 251 -15.90 -16.67 14.01
N GLN A 252 -15.75 -16.48 15.33
CA GLN A 252 -15.74 -15.14 15.95
C GLN A 252 -14.70 -14.18 15.33
N ASP A 253 -13.53 -14.70 14.94
CA ASP A 253 -12.43 -13.88 14.44
C ASP A 253 -12.72 -13.27 13.08
N PHE A 254 -13.58 -13.91 12.28
CA PHE A 254 -13.96 -13.40 10.96
C PHE A 254 -14.77 -12.09 11.05
N ARG A 255 -15.22 -11.67 12.24
CA ARG A 255 -15.90 -10.38 12.47
C ARG A 255 -14.99 -9.17 12.32
N ASP A 256 -13.71 -9.33 12.62
CA ASP A 256 -12.70 -8.27 12.59
C ASP A 256 -11.44 -8.75 11.84
N LEU A 257 -11.55 -9.81 11.04
CA LEU A 257 -10.44 -10.31 10.23
C LEU A 257 -10.36 -9.53 8.92
N MET A 258 -9.18 -8.98 8.63
CA MET A 258 -8.85 -8.39 7.35
C MET A 258 -7.98 -9.34 6.52
N LEU A 259 -8.31 -9.58 5.25
CA LEU A 259 -7.45 -10.23 4.27
C LEU A 259 -7.17 -9.31 3.08
N LEU A 260 -5.91 -8.97 2.85
CA LEU A 260 -5.47 -8.21 1.68
C LEU A 260 -4.58 -9.06 0.81
N SER A 261 -4.81 -9.03 -0.50
CA SER A 261 -4.00 -9.76 -1.47
C SER A 261 -3.33 -8.80 -2.45
N LEU A 262 -2.01 -8.87 -2.58
CA LEU A 262 -1.25 -8.15 -3.58
C LEU A 262 -0.62 -9.14 -4.56
N ALA A 263 -1.00 -9.03 -5.82
CA ALA A 263 -0.38 -9.78 -6.92
C ALA A 263 0.81 -9.00 -7.51
N GLY A 264 1.80 -9.72 -8.06
CA GLY A 264 2.96 -9.12 -8.72
C GLY A 264 2.66 -8.48 -10.08
N GLY A 265 1.58 -8.90 -10.75
CA GLY A 265 1.27 -8.49 -12.12
C GLY A 265 1.95 -9.40 -13.16
N ASP A 266 2.00 -8.95 -14.41
CA ASP A 266 2.36 -9.80 -15.56
C ASP A 266 3.79 -10.39 -15.54
N ARG A 267 4.68 -9.92 -14.65
CA ARG A 267 6.04 -10.44 -14.50
C ARG A 267 6.15 -11.56 -13.47
N ASP A 268 5.08 -11.82 -12.71
CA ASP A 268 5.00 -13.04 -11.91
C ASP A 268 4.69 -14.23 -12.84
N ALA A 269 5.75 -14.84 -13.38
CA ALA A 269 5.65 -16.02 -14.21
C ALA A 269 5.35 -17.29 -13.41
N MET A 270 5.40 -17.26 -12.08
CA MET A 270 5.11 -18.42 -11.23
C MET A 270 3.64 -18.49 -10.88
N ILE A 271 3.03 -17.35 -10.52
CA ILE A 271 1.64 -17.24 -10.10
C ILE A 271 0.92 -16.25 -11.00
N GLN A 272 -0.04 -16.73 -11.78
CA GLN A 272 -0.91 -15.86 -12.54
C GLN A 272 -1.70 -14.95 -11.59
N SER A 273 -1.75 -13.65 -11.89
CA SER A 273 -2.35 -12.67 -10.98
C SER A 273 -3.83 -12.94 -10.65
N SER A 274 -4.59 -13.57 -11.56
CA SER A 274 -5.98 -14.01 -11.33
C SER A 274 -6.12 -15.06 -10.23
N TYR A 275 -5.06 -15.83 -9.94
CA TYR A 275 -5.06 -16.78 -8.83
C TYR A 275 -4.90 -16.09 -7.48
N SER A 276 -4.43 -14.84 -7.45
CA SER A 276 -4.30 -14.05 -6.22
C SER A 276 -5.59 -13.34 -5.81
N GLU A 277 -6.68 -13.50 -6.57
CA GLU A 277 -7.99 -12.95 -6.24
C GLU A 277 -8.62 -13.61 -5.01
N ILE A 278 -9.38 -12.82 -4.26
CA ILE A 278 -10.04 -13.29 -3.01
C ILE A 278 -11.55 -12.99 -2.96
N ASN A 279 -12.06 -12.25 -3.94
CA ASN A 279 -13.45 -11.79 -4.01
C ASN A 279 -14.49 -12.92 -4.02
N ALA A 280 -14.10 -14.13 -4.43
CA ALA A 280 -14.96 -15.31 -4.43
C ALA A 280 -15.30 -15.83 -3.03
N PHE A 281 -14.50 -15.51 -2.00
CA PHE A 281 -14.69 -16.04 -0.65
C PHE A 281 -14.47 -14.99 0.47
N VAL A 282 -14.06 -13.76 0.15
CA VAL A 282 -13.97 -12.63 1.10
C VAL A 282 -14.78 -11.44 0.58
N PRO A 283 -15.70 -10.88 1.38
CA PRO A 283 -16.46 -9.70 0.98
C PRO A 283 -15.60 -8.42 1.02
N PRO A 284 -15.95 -7.37 0.23
CA PRO A 284 -15.22 -6.10 0.21
C PRO A 284 -15.10 -5.36 1.55
N SER A 285 -15.91 -5.72 2.55
CA SER A 285 -15.83 -5.19 3.92
C SER A 285 -14.70 -5.79 4.75
N HIS A 286 -14.17 -6.95 4.35
CA HIS A 286 -13.14 -7.70 5.07
C HIS A 286 -11.85 -7.85 4.24
N GLY A 287 -11.85 -7.46 2.97
CA GLY A 287 -10.67 -7.60 2.15
C GLY A 287 -10.83 -7.16 0.72
N PHE A 288 -9.71 -7.05 0.02
CA PHE A 288 -9.67 -6.89 -1.42
C PHE A 288 -8.34 -7.39 -1.98
N ALA A 289 -8.32 -7.70 -3.28
CA ALA A 289 -7.10 -7.95 -4.03
C ALA A 289 -6.71 -6.70 -4.84
N THR A 290 -5.40 -6.50 -5.03
CA THR A 290 -4.83 -5.50 -5.93
C THR A 290 -3.59 -6.07 -6.62
N TYR A 291 -3.05 -5.32 -7.57
CA TYR A 291 -1.85 -5.67 -8.33
C TYR A 291 -0.78 -4.61 -8.07
N SER A 292 0.49 -5.00 -7.94
CA SER A 292 1.58 -4.04 -7.70
C SER A 292 1.70 -2.98 -8.81
N THR A 293 1.24 -3.30 -10.03
CA THR A 293 1.10 -2.36 -11.15
C THR A 293 0.04 -1.29 -10.91
N GLY A 294 -0.99 -1.58 -10.13
CA GLY A 294 -2.09 -0.67 -9.77
C GLY A 294 -1.88 0.08 -8.45
N VAL A 295 -0.81 -0.23 -7.71
CA VAL A 295 -0.48 0.46 -6.47
C VAL A 295 0.11 1.84 -6.77
N LYS A 296 -0.48 2.87 -6.15
CA LYS A 296 -0.05 4.26 -6.27
C LYS A 296 1.43 4.40 -5.87
N ASP A 297 2.18 5.18 -6.64
CA ASP A 297 3.63 5.43 -6.45
C ASP A 297 4.55 4.19 -6.60
N VAL A 298 3.98 3.02 -6.91
CA VAL A 298 4.74 1.81 -7.22
C VAL A 298 4.78 1.59 -8.73
N TRP A 299 3.62 1.47 -9.39
CA TRP A 299 3.45 1.25 -10.85
C TRP A 299 4.43 0.26 -11.49
N VAL A 300 4.77 -0.80 -10.77
CA VAL A 300 5.76 -1.78 -11.22
C VAL A 300 5.15 -3.17 -11.16
N SER A 301 5.31 -3.90 -12.26
CA SER A 301 5.04 -5.34 -12.29
C SER A 301 6.20 -6.05 -11.60
N ALA A 302 5.96 -6.51 -10.38
CA ALA A 302 6.95 -7.22 -9.58
C ALA A 302 6.90 -8.70 -9.95
N ASP A 303 8.05 -9.28 -10.31
CA ASP A 303 8.14 -10.74 -10.39
C ASP A 303 7.88 -11.40 -9.03
N HIS A 304 7.72 -12.73 -9.05
CA HIS A 304 7.34 -13.52 -7.89
C HIS A 304 8.21 -13.26 -6.65
N ARG A 305 9.53 -13.04 -6.84
CA ARG A 305 10.45 -12.78 -5.72
C ARG A 305 10.59 -11.29 -5.46
N CYS A 306 10.53 -10.47 -6.50
CA CYS A 306 10.61 -9.02 -6.49
C CYS A 306 9.57 -8.37 -5.60
N ILE A 307 8.36 -8.96 -5.51
CA ILE A 307 7.30 -8.44 -4.65
C ILE A 307 7.73 -8.30 -3.17
N LEU A 308 8.74 -9.06 -2.73
CA LEU A 308 9.27 -9.03 -1.36
C LEU A 308 10.31 -7.95 -1.11
N TRP A 309 11.12 -7.61 -2.11
CA TRP A 309 12.25 -6.69 -1.96
C TRP A 309 12.10 -5.40 -2.72
N CYS A 310 10.96 -5.21 -3.40
CA CYS A 310 10.76 -4.03 -4.18
C CYS A 310 10.60 -2.80 -3.32
N ASN A 311 11.58 -1.91 -3.35
CA ASN A 311 11.69 -0.82 -2.38
C ASN A 311 10.41 0.03 -2.33
N GLN A 312 9.89 0.44 -3.49
CA GLN A 312 8.65 1.22 -3.54
C GLN A 312 7.48 0.48 -2.90
N LEU A 313 7.30 -0.80 -3.22
CA LEU A 313 6.19 -1.61 -2.69
C LEU A 313 6.37 -1.88 -1.19
N VAL A 314 7.56 -2.26 -0.75
CA VAL A 314 7.84 -2.57 0.66
C VAL A 314 7.61 -1.34 1.54
N HIS A 315 7.97 -0.14 1.07
CA HIS A 315 7.64 1.10 1.79
C HIS A 315 6.12 1.33 1.89
N VAL A 316 5.35 1.09 0.82
CA VAL A 316 3.88 1.17 0.86
C VAL A 316 3.30 0.14 1.84
N LEU A 317 3.79 -1.10 1.81
CA LEU A 317 3.38 -2.17 2.73
C LEU A 317 3.63 -1.76 4.19
N VAL A 318 4.84 -1.33 4.53
CA VAL A 318 5.18 -0.92 5.91
C VAL A 318 4.35 0.29 6.35
N ARG A 319 4.10 1.27 5.47
CA ARG A 319 3.17 2.38 5.80
C ARG A 319 1.77 1.90 6.10
N GLY A 320 1.23 0.97 5.31
CA GLY A 320 -0.08 0.36 5.55
C GLY A 320 -0.12 -0.38 6.89
N LEU A 321 0.94 -1.13 7.22
CA LEU A 321 1.07 -1.80 8.51
C LEU A 321 1.04 -0.82 9.68
N TYR A 322 1.79 0.29 9.62
CA TYR A 322 1.71 1.32 10.67
C TYR A 322 0.37 2.05 10.69
N GLY A 323 -0.26 2.25 9.53
CA GLY A 323 -1.55 2.90 9.40
C GLY A 323 -2.71 2.12 10.03
N MET A 324 -2.58 0.82 10.24
CA MET A 324 -3.63 -0.02 10.84
C MET A 324 -3.47 -0.27 12.34
N ILE A 325 -2.47 0.34 13.00
CA ILE A 325 -2.15 0.07 14.40
C ILE A 325 -2.76 1.11 15.34
N ASP A 326 -3.38 0.64 16.43
CA ASP A 326 -3.62 1.43 17.63
C ASP A 326 -2.88 0.83 18.82
N PHE A 327 -1.83 1.48 19.29
CA PHE A 327 -1.01 0.97 20.39
C PHE A 327 -1.73 0.89 21.74
N ARG A 328 -2.88 1.54 21.88
CA ARG A 328 -3.71 1.55 23.10
C ARG A 328 -4.60 0.33 23.19
N GLU A 329 -4.98 -0.25 22.06
CA GLU A 329 -5.84 -1.43 22.01
C GLU A 329 -5.04 -2.72 22.32
N PRO A 330 -5.63 -3.72 22.99
CA PRO A 330 -4.99 -5.02 23.20
C PRO A 330 -4.66 -5.74 21.87
N SER A 331 -5.55 -5.65 20.88
CA SER A 331 -5.35 -6.20 19.53
C SER A 331 -4.30 -5.46 18.70
N LYS A 332 -3.81 -4.32 19.21
CA LYS A 332 -2.89 -3.41 18.52
C LYS A 332 -3.35 -3.00 17.12
N ALA A 333 -4.66 -3.00 16.86
CA ALA A 333 -5.24 -2.68 15.57
C ALA A 333 -6.40 -1.69 15.72
N VAL A 334 -6.54 -0.78 14.75
CA VAL A 334 -7.77 0.03 14.61
C VAL A 334 -8.92 -0.85 14.11
N ASN A 335 -10.16 -0.38 14.20
CA ASN A 335 -11.33 -1.13 13.73
C ASN A 335 -11.21 -1.56 12.24
N LEU A 336 -11.82 -2.68 11.86
CA LEU A 336 -11.76 -3.24 10.50
C LEU A 336 -12.05 -2.22 9.39
N GLY A 337 -13.10 -1.40 9.53
CA GLY A 337 -13.47 -0.42 8.52
C GLY A 337 -12.37 0.59 8.24
N THR A 338 -11.76 1.13 9.30
CA THR A 338 -10.60 2.04 9.20
C THR A 338 -9.38 1.33 8.60
N ARG A 339 -9.14 0.05 8.91
CA ARG A 339 -8.05 -0.72 8.29
C ARG A 339 -8.24 -0.84 6.78
N ILE A 340 -9.43 -1.25 6.34
CA ILE A 340 -9.75 -1.39 4.92
C ILE A 340 -9.59 -0.05 4.18
N GLU A 341 -10.07 1.05 4.77
CA GLU A 341 -9.97 2.38 4.16
C GLU A 341 -8.51 2.84 4.02
N ASN A 342 -7.71 2.69 5.09
CA ASN A 342 -6.28 3.01 5.07
C ASN A 342 -5.52 2.21 4.01
N TRP A 343 -5.88 0.96 3.80
CA TRP A 343 -5.27 0.13 2.76
C TRP A 343 -5.77 0.49 1.36
N ARG A 344 -7.04 0.84 1.17
CA ARG A 344 -7.56 1.28 -0.12
C ARG A 344 -6.87 2.56 -0.59
N SER A 345 -6.70 3.54 0.30
CA SER A 345 -6.06 4.81 -0.04
C SER A 345 -4.59 4.66 -0.44
N LEU A 346 -3.91 3.61 0.05
CA LEU A 346 -2.53 3.28 -0.31
C LEU A 346 -2.42 2.40 -1.56
N LEU A 347 -3.30 1.41 -1.72
CA LEU A 347 -3.13 0.32 -2.68
C LEU A 347 -3.99 0.42 -3.93
N GLN A 348 -5.04 1.23 -3.91
CA GLN A 348 -5.90 1.41 -5.07
C GLN A 348 -5.64 2.77 -5.67
N TYR A 349 -5.28 2.78 -6.95
CA TYR A 349 -5.39 3.98 -7.75
C TYR A 349 -6.88 4.30 -7.86
N SER A 350 -7.37 5.24 -7.05
CA SER A 350 -8.68 5.80 -7.25
C SER A 350 -8.65 6.58 -8.56
N ASN A 351 -8.98 5.92 -9.68
CA ASN A 351 -9.60 6.62 -10.79
C ASN A 351 -10.82 7.30 -10.19
N PHE A 352 -10.72 8.60 -9.94
CA PHE A 352 -11.85 9.49 -9.77
C PHE A 352 -12.63 9.63 -11.10
N GLU A 353 -12.83 8.52 -11.84
CA GLU A 353 -13.80 8.40 -12.91
C GLU A 353 -15.10 7.85 -12.31
N GLY A 354 -15.94 8.75 -11.77
CA GLY A 354 -17.31 8.36 -11.43
C GLY A 354 -17.95 9.11 -10.26
N LYS A 355 -17.15 9.75 -9.42
CA LYS A 355 -17.60 10.94 -8.71
C LYS A 355 -16.67 12.06 -9.10
N ARG A 356 -17.05 12.80 -10.14
CA ARG A 356 -16.95 14.25 -9.94
C ARG A 356 -17.81 14.54 -8.72
N ASP A 357 -17.23 14.43 -7.53
CA ASP A 357 -17.45 15.48 -6.56
C ASP A 357 -16.83 16.71 -7.22
N ARG A 358 -17.56 17.25 -8.22
CA ARG A 358 -17.70 18.69 -8.28
C ARG A 358 -17.91 19.07 -6.83
N VAL A 359 -17.20 20.07 -6.35
CA VAL A 359 -17.50 20.74 -5.09
C VAL A 359 -18.95 21.24 -5.19
N VAL A 360 -19.90 20.35 -5.00
CA VAL A 360 -21.35 20.48 -5.18
C VAL A 360 -21.88 19.49 -4.15
N GLY A 361 -22.15 20.00 -2.95
CA GLY A 361 -22.94 19.28 -1.96
C GLY A 361 -22.43 19.25 -0.52
N GLY A 362 -21.25 19.79 -0.21
CA GLY A 362 -20.90 20.00 1.21
C GLY A 362 -21.38 21.38 1.67
N GLU A 363 -22.08 21.43 2.81
CA GLU A 363 -22.46 22.70 3.42
C GLU A 363 -21.22 23.58 3.68
N PHE A 364 -21.34 24.87 3.38
CA PHE A 364 -20.32 25.83 3.75
C PHE A 364 -20.22 25.89 5.28
N ALA A 365 -19.03 25.58 5.80
CA ALA A 365 -18.75 25.72 7.22
C ALA A 365 -18.64 27.20 7.55
N LYS A 366 -19.44 27.68 8.51
CA LYS A 366 -19.24 28.99 9.12
C LYS A 366 -17.93 28.94 9.91
N VAL A 367 -16.83 29.38 9.31
CA VAL A 367 -15.54 29.52 10.00
C VAL A 367 -15.63 30.79 10.83
N PRO A 368 -15.70 30.71 12.18
CA PRO A 368 -15.83 31.89 13.01
C PRO A 368 -14.61 32.79 12.82
N LYS A 369 -14.81 34.11 12.86
CA LYS A 369 -13.73 35.09 12.97
C LYS A 369 -13.04 34.87 14.33
N GLY A 370 -12.06 33.97 14.36
CA GLY A 370 -11.30 33.65 15.57
C GLY A 370 -10.60 34.89 16.10
N LYS A 371 -10.71 35.12 17.41
CA LYS A 371 -9.74 35.93 18.14
C LYS A 371 -8.65 34.98 18.66
N PRO A 372 -7.35 35.25 18.45
CA PRO A 372 -6.76 36.40 17.76
C PRO A 372 -6.24 36.08 16.33
N GLU A 373 -6.47 37.09 15.48
CA GLU A 373 -5.88 37.38 14.16
C GLU A 373 -6.08 36.39 13.00
N PHE A 374 -6.66 36.90 11.93
CA PHE A 374 -6.55 36.31 10.60
C PHE A 374 -5.31 36.92 9.95
N ILE A 375 -4.27 36.11 9.75
CA ILE A 375 -3.01 36.58 9.16
C ILE A 375 -2.96 36.06 7.74
N THR A 376 -3.02 36.96 6.77
CA THR A 376 -2.77 36.63 5.37
C THR A 376 -1.28 36.64 5.08
N THR A 377 -0.73 35.49 4.70
CA THR A 377 0.67 35.41 4.26
C THR A 377 0.78 35.88 2.81
N LYS A 378 1.88 36.57 2.47
CA LYS A 378 2.22 36.93 1.08
C LYS A 378 2.88 35.76 0.33
N GLY A 379 2.50 34.51 0.63
CA GLY A 379 3.12 33.30 0.10
C GLY A 379 3.14 32.16 1.11
N ASN A 380 4.27 31.45 1.20
CA ASN A 380 4.47 30.32 2.10
C ASN A 380 4.20 30.69 3.56
N LEU A 381 3.54 29.80 4.29
CA LEU A 381 3.32 29.89 5.73
C LEU A 381 4.24 28.90 6.43
N ALA A 382 5.06 29.34 7.38
CA ALA A 382 5.89 28.46 8.19
C ALA A 382 5.73 28.81 9.67
N LEU A 383 5.29 27.83 10.47
CA LEU A 383 4.98 27.99 11.88
C LEU A 383 5.75 26.95 12.70
N ALA A 384 6.28 27.39 13.83
CA ALA A 384 6.95 26.59 14.84
C ALA A 384 6.43 27.01 16.23
N PRO A 385 6.62 26.22 17.30
CA PRO A 385 6.14 26.53 18.64
C PRO A 385 6.47 27.96 19.13
N LYS A 386 7.62 28.51 18.73
CA LYS A 386 8.07 29.87 19.08
C LYS A 386 7.39 30.98 18.28
N THR A 387 6.93 30.70 17.06
CA THR A 387 6.31 31.67 16.13
C THR A 387 4.80 31.49 16.01
N PHE A 388 4.25 30.48 16.70
CA PHE A 388 2.85 30.11 16.66
C PHE A 388 2.02 30.85 17.69
N THR A 389 0.84 31.29 17.26
CA THR A 389 -0.20 31.83 18.13
C THR A 389 -1.38 30.85 18.19
N PRO A 390 -1.73 30.33 19.38
CA PRO A 390 -2.85 29.39 19.53
C PRO A 390 -4.16 29.96 19.01
N ASN A 391 -4.95 29.11 18.35
CA ASN A 391 -6.27 29.46 17.81
C ASN A 391 -6.28 30.57 16.73
N THR A 392 -5.13 30.87 16.14
CA THR A 392 -5.01 31.79 15.00
C THR A 392 -5.33 31.08 13.69
N TYR A 393 -5.99 31.80 12.78
CA TYR A 393 -6.30 31.33 11.43
C TYR A 393 -5.34 31.99 10.44
N TYR A 394 -4.61 31.18 9.67
CA TYR A 394 -3.64 31.67 8.68
C TYR A 394 -4.23 31.51 7.28
N GLY A 395 -4.32 32.61 6.54
CA GLY A 395 -4.82 32.66 5.17
C GLY A 395 -3.68 32.62 4.16
N VAL A 396 -3.67 31.62 3.30
CA VAL A 396 -2.73 31.50 2.17
C VAL A 396 -3.51 31.75 0.88
N PRO A 397 -3.24 32.85 0.15
CA PRO A 397 -3.92 33.13 -1.11
C PRO A 397 -3.54 32.11 -2.18
N LEU A 398 -4.53 31.69 -2.97
CA LEU A 398 -4.35 30.75 -4.08
C LEU A 398 -4.41 31.53 -5.40
N SER A 399 -3.42 31.31 -6.27
CA SER A 399 -3.44 31.80 -7.66
C SER A 399 -3.72 30.66 -8.64
N LYS A 400 -4.16 30.96 -9.86
CA LYS A 400 -4.61 29.98 -10.87
C LYS A 400 -3.58 28.89 -11.22
N ASP A 401 -2.29 29.13 -10.95
CA ASP A 401 -1.18 28.24 -11.28
C ASP A 401 -0.40 27.76 -10.03
N THR A 402 -1.04 27.82 -8.87
CA THR A 402 -0.41 27.46 -7.59
C THR A 402 -0.56 25.97 -7.30
N VAL A 403 0.56 25.31 -6.99
CA VAL A 403 0.56 24.03 -6.28
C VAL A 403 0.75 24.32 -4.80
N VAL A 404 -0.12 23.74 -3.96
CA VAL A 404 0.00 23.85 -2.51
C VAL A 404 0.57 22.56 -1.95
N LYS A 405 1.69 22.66 -1.23
CA LYS A 405 2.25 21.56 -0.44
C LYS A 405 2.07 21.88 1.03
N LEU A 406 1.56 20.92 1.78
CA LEU A 406 1.43 21.04 3.23
C LEU A 406 2.35 20.04 3.92
N PHE A 407 3.05 20.51 4.94
CA PHE A 407 3.89 19.71 5.83
C PHE A 407 3.45 19.96 7.27
N VAL A 408 3.22 18.88 8.02
CA VAL A 408 2.72 18.93 9.39
C VAL A 408 3.51 17.94 10.25
N GLU A 409 4.29 18.44 11.20
CA GLU A 409 5.07 17.65 12.18
C GLU A 409 4.73 18.13 13.60
N ASP A 410 4.32 17.21 14.48
CA ASP A 410 4.03 17.49 15.89
C ASP A 410 3.08 18.66 16.16
N VAL A 411 2.01 18.76 15.36
CA VAL A 411 0.95 19.76 15.53
C VAL A 411 -0.29 19.09 16.14
N ALA A 412 -0.76 19.62 17.26
CA ALA A 412 -2.03 19.26 17.86
C ALA A 412 -3.17 19.84 17.00
N ASP A 413 -3.97 18.95 16.42
CA ASP A 413 -5.16 19.22 15.61
C ASP A 413 -5.07 20.38 14.61
N VAL A 414 -4.84 20.00 13.35
CA VAL A 414 -4.85 20.90 12.19
C VAL A 414 -6.21 20.81 11.50
N SER A 415 -6.84 21.96 11.29
CA SER A 415 -8.06 22.13 10.50
C SER A 415 -7.75 22.97 9.28
N ILE A 416 -8.18 22.51 8.10
CA ILE A 416 -7.91 23.18 6.83
C ILE A 416 -9.22 23.42 6.09
N PHE A 417 -9.38 24.65 5.61
CA PHE A 417 -10.57 25.10 4.91
C PHE A 417 -10.19 25.74 3.57
N GLY A 418 -10.91 25.41 2.51
CA GLY A 418 -10.86 26.14 1.25
C GLY A 418 -11.99 27.15 1.19
N CYS A 419 -11.71 28.39 0.80
CA CYS A 419 -12.69 29.48 0.77
C CYS A 419 -12.83 30.09 -0.64
N LEU A 420 -14.07 30.29 -1.08
CA LEU A 420 -14.39 30.87 -2.40
C LEU A 420 -14.12 32.37 -2.43
N ASP A 421 -14.55 33.07 -1.38
CA ASP A 421 -14.36 34.50 -1.17
C ASP A 421 -14.17 34.78 0.32
N LEU A 422 -13.26 35.70 0.64
CA LEU A 422 -13.08 36.20 1.99
C LEU A 422 -13.96 37.43 2.17
N ASP A 423 -15.04 37.30 2.95
CA ASP A 423 -15.83 38.44 3.40
C ASP A 423 -15.51 38.74 4.87
N MET A 424 -14.68 39.76 5.09
CA MET A 424 -14.27 40.18 6.44
C MET A 424 -15.27 41.13 7.13
N SER A 425 -16.36 41.50 6.44
CA SER A 425 -17.40 42.39 6.97
C SER A 425 -18.36 41.69 7.94
N THR A 426 -18.40 40.35 7.92
CA THR A 426 -19.28 39.53 8.78
C THR A 426 -18.51 38.86 9.94
N ALA A 427 -19.24 38.19 10.82
CA ALA A 427 -18.66 37.43 11.95
C ALA A 427 -17.96 36.12 11.53
N ASN A 428 -18.04 35.73 10.26
CA ASN A 428 -17.42 34.52 9.72
C ASN A 428 -16.44 34.88 8.60
N ILE A 429 -15.43 34.04 8.39
CA ILE A 429 -14.47 34.20 7.30
C ILE A 429 -15.12 33.68 6.01
N GLY A 430 -16.01 34.47 5.39
CA GLY A 430 -16.59 34.17 4.08
C GLY A 430 -17.26 32.79 3.89
N GLN A 431 -17.28 32.33 2.63
CA GLN A 431 -17.82 31.01 2.25
C GLN A 431 -16.69 29.97 2.18
N CYS A 432 -16.51 29.22 3.26
CA CYS A 432 -15.46 28.22 3.39
C CYS A 432 -16.01 26.79 3.52
N ARG A 433 -15.20 25.80 3.13
CA ARG A 433 -15.51 24.37 3.27
C ARG A 433 -14.31 23.64 3.86
N SER A 434 -14.54 22.71 4.80
CA SER A 434 -13.46 21.86 5.33
C SER A 434 -12.94 20.96 4.22
N ILE A 435 -11.63 21.02 4.00
CA ILE A 435 -10.90 20.12 3.10
C ILE A 435 -9.95 19.21 3.87
N SER A 436 -10.15 19.09 5.18
CA SER A 436 -9.26 18.30 6.05
C SER A 436 -9.25 16.81 5.67
N HIS A 437 -10.31 16.30 5.02
CA HIS A 437 -10.38 14.96 4.45
C HIS A 437 -9.47 14.75 3.22
N LEU A 438 -9.06 15.82 2.54
CA LEU A 438 -8.03 15.76 1.49
C LEU A 438 -6.61 15.74 2.08
N VAL A 439 -6.49 15.90 3.40
CA VAL A 439 -5.24 16.00 4.14
C VAL A 439 -5.24 14.91 5.23
N GLU A 440 -5.33 13.66 4.83
CA GLU A 440 -5.28 12.54 5.76
C GLU A 440 -3.86 12.29 6.26
N ARG A 441 -3.69 12.26 7.59
CA ARG A 441 -2.41 12.10 8.29
C ARG A 441 -1.74 10.75 7.95
N ILE A 442 -0.69 10.78 7.14
CA ILE A 442 0.23 9.63 6.94
C ILE A 442 1.23 9.57 8.13
N PRO A 443 1.66 8.38 8.59
CA PRO A 443 2.43 8.22 9.82
C PRO A 443 3.70 9.08 9.94
N LYS A 444 3.95 9.55 11.17
CA LYS A 444 5.11 10.34 11.59
C LYS A 444 6.42 9.56 11.39
N ARG A 445 7.31 10.10 10.54
CA ARG A 445 8.65 9.63 10.13
C ARG A 445 8.70 8.45 9.15
N ALA A 446 9.21 8.74 7.95
CA ALA A 446 9.99 7.76 7.21
C ALA A 446 11.40 7.63 7.85
N PRO A 447 12.02 6.45 7.81
CA PRO A 447 13.41 6.28 8.19
C PRO A 447 14.35 7.19 7.43
N LYS A 448 15.38 7.71 8.13
CA LYS A 448 16.60 8.15 7.47
C LYS A 448 17.40 6.92 7.05
N ARG A 449 17.90 6.90 5.82
CA ARG A 449 18.91 5.93 5.37
C ARG A 449 20.27 6.27 5.99
N GLU A 450 21.14 5.27 6.12
CA GLU A 450 22.52 5.44 6.64
C GLU A 450 23.37 6.40 5.81
N ASP A 451 23.05 6.58 4.52
CA ASP A 451 23.70 7.54 3.62
C ASP A 451 23.24 9.00 3.81
N GLY A 452 22.33 9.24 4.77
CA GLY A 452 21.76 10.55 5.03
C GLY A 452 20.67 10.98 4.04
N SER A 453 20.37 10.17 3.01
CA SER A 453 19.24 10.40 2.12
C SER A 453 17.93 10.07 2.85
N VAL A 454 16.97 10.97 2.77
CA VAL A 454 15.63 10.74 3.31
C VAL A 454 14.79 10.22 2.15
N ASP A 455 13.98 9.18 2.39
CA ASP A 455 13.02 8.69 1.39
C ASP A 455 12.13 9.86 0.95
N GLU A 456 12.30 10.38 -0.27
CA GLU A 456 11.59 11.57 -0.78
C GLU A 456 10.06 11.43 -0.84
N THR A 457 9.54 10.24 -0.50
CA THR A 457 8.11 10.00 -0.32
C THR A 457 7.60 10.29 1.11
N ILE A 458 8.40 10.99 1.94
CA ILE A 458 7.95 11.63 3.17
C ILE A 458 6.75 12.53 2.88
N GLY A 459 5.66 12.35 3.63
CA GLY A 459 4.72 13.37 4.15
C GLY A 459 4.50 14.70 3.41
N VAL A 460 4.64 14.75 2.08
CA VAL A 460 4.27 15.87 1.25
C VAL A 460 2.80 15.66 0.94
N PHE A 461 1.92 16.36 1.64
CA PHE A 461 0.54 16.45 1.20
C PHE A 461 0.52 17.38 0.00
N ALA A 462 0.59 16.81 -1.21
CA ALA A 462 0.25 17.52 -2.43
C ALA A 462 -1.26 17.37 -2.64
N VAL A 463 -2.00 18.47 -2.47
CA VAL A 463 -3.42 18.49 -2.86
C VAL A 463 -3.47 18.65 -4.38
N GLU A 464 -4.24 17.82 -5.08
CA GLU A 464 -4.39 17.93 -6.53
C GLU A 464 -4.89 19.32 -6.94
N ARG A 465 -4.30 19.89 -8.00
CA ARG A 465 -4.66 21.22 -8.53
C ARG A 465 -6.17 21.35 -8.79
N SER A 466 -6.79 20.32 -9.34
CA SER A 466 -8.22 20.22 -9.63
C SER A 466 -9.10 20.38 -8.39
N ALA A 467 -8.64 19.89 -7.23
CA ALA A 467 -9.39 19.95 -5.98
C ALA A 467 -9.37 21.34 -5.33
N LEU A 468 -8.35 22.17 -5.65
CA LEU A 468 -8.20 23.53 -5.14
C LEU A 468 -8.71 24.61 -6.10
N GLU A 469 -8.95 24.28 -7.38
CA GLU A 469 -9.44 25.19 -8.41
C GLU A 469 -10.64 26.09 -8.00
N PRO A 470 -11.64 25.61 -7.24
CA PRO A 470 -12.76 26.47 -6.87
C PRO A 470 -12.41 27.51 -5.78
N PHE A 471 -11.35 27.31 -5.00
CA PHE A 471 -11.05 28.15 -3.83
C PHE A 471 -10.04 29.26 -4.16
N LYS A 472 -10.27 30.48 -3.64
CA LYS A 472 -9.34 31.61 -3.76
C LYS A 472 -8.37 31.72 -2.59
N THR A 473 -8.71 31.16 -1.44
CA THR A 473 -7.86 31.21 -0.24
C THR A 473 -7.95 29.91 0.52
N LEU A 474 -6.80 29.42 0.96
CA LEU A 474 -6.69 28.34 1.93
C LEU A 474 -6.57 28.92 3.33
N ILE A 475 -7.37 28.42 4.27
CA ILE A 475 -7.29 28.79 5.68
C ILE A 475 -6.81 27.59 6.47
N VAL A 476 -5.75 27.79 7.24
CA VAL A 476 -5.18 26.77 8.12
C VAL A 476 -5.29 27.23 9.57
N ARG A 477 -5.78 26.33 10.44
CA ARG A 477 -5.79 26.51 11.90
C ARG A 477 -5.08 25.33 12.53
N ALA A 478 -4.17 25.62 13.45
CA ALA A 478 -3.60 24.63 14.36
C ALA A 478 -4.04 24.95 15.79
N SER A 479 -4.35 23.94 16.59
CA SER A 479 -4.71 24.14 18.00
C SER A 479 -3.50 24.29 18.92
N GLY A 480 -2.37 23.69 18.56
CA GLY A 480 -1.12 23.74 19.33
C GLY A 480 -0.01 22.92 18.69
N PHE A 481 1.17 22.88 19.31
CA PHE A 481 2.24 21.95 18.97
C PHE A 481 2.44 20.96 20.12
N THR A 482 2.65 19.69 19.79
CA THR A 482 2.85 18.61 20.78
C THR A 482 4.29 18.52 21.28
N THR A 483 5.25 19.10 20.55
CA THR A 483 6.67 19.14 20.93
C THR A 483 7.25 20.54 20.63
N GLU A 484 8.38 20.87 21.26
CA GLU A 484 9.12 22.12 20.99
C GLU A 484 9.77 22.17 19.59
N TYR A 485 9.75 21.05 18.86
CA TYR A 485 10.34 20.90 17.53
C TYR A 485 9.30 20.78 16.41
N GLY A 486 8.03 20.98 16.71
CA GLY A 486 6.98 20.83 15.72
C GLY A 486 7.04 21.91 14.63
N VAL A 487 6.55 21.56 13.43
CA VAL A 487 6.58 22.44 12.26
C VAL A 487 5.27 22.29 11.47
N LEU A 488 4.69 23.43 11.09
CA LEU A 488 3.60 23.51 10.11
C LEU A 488 4.04 24.40 8.96
N LEU A 489 4.20 23.82 7.76
CA LEU A 489 4.60 24.54 6.55
C LEU A 489 3.52 24.40 5.48
N VAL A 490 3.07 25.51 4.92
CA VAL A 490 2.25 25.58 3.70
C VAL A 490 3.11 26.26 2.65
N GLU A 491 3.49 25.54 1.60
CA GLU A 491 4.18 26.09 0.45
C GLU A 491 3.18 26.32 -0.68
N SER A 492 3.25 27.49 -1.33
CA SER A 492 2.41 27.93 -2.42
C SER A 492 3.34 28.35 -3.57
N SER A 493 3.52 27.47 -4.56
CA SER A 493 4.49 27.66 -5.66
C SER A 493 3.80 27.71 -7.03
N VAL A 494 4.25 28.60 -7.92
CA VAL A 494 3.77 28.70 -9.31
C VAL A 494 4.53 27.71 -10.20
N LEU A 495 3.80 26.94 -11.03
CA LEU A 495 4.30 25.80 -11.82
C LEU A 495 5.48 26.07 -12.79
N ASN A 496 5.90 27.32 -13.00
CA ASN A 496 6.93 27.69 -13.98
C ASN A 496 8.37 27.74 -13.44
N ASP A 497 8.61 27.48 -12.15
CA ASP A 497 9.97 27.39 -11.62
C ASP A 497 10.38 25.91 -11.57
N HIS A 498 11.03 25.43 -12.64
CA HIS A 498 11.68 24.11 -12.70
C HIS A 498 12.88 23.98 -11.74
N LYS A 499 12.99 24.82 -10.72
CA LYS A 499 13.77 24.50 -9.54
C LYS A 499 12.92 23.53 -8.71
N THR A 500 13.21 22.24 -8.85
CA THR A 500 13.01 21.29 -7.76
C THR A 500 13.70 21.86 -6.54
N VAL A 501 12.96 22.60 -5.71
CA VAL A 501 13.52 23.08 -4.47
C VAL A 501 13.52 21.91 -3.50
N GLU A 502 14.64 21.18 -3.52
CA GLU A 502 15.08 20.25 -2.50
C GLU A 502 15.18 20.99 -1.16
N TYR A 503 14.07 21.05 -0.41
CA TYR A 503 14.13 21.43 1.00
C TYR A 503 14.02 20.19 1.86
N SER A 504 15.18 19.71 2.30
CA SER A 504 15.27 18.77 3.42
C SER A 504 14.63 19.40 4.67
N ILE A 505 13.88 18.64 5.48
CA ILE A 505 13.35 19.07 6.80
C ILE A 505 14.48 19.64 7.71
N CYS A 506 15.73 19.18 7.49
CA CYS A 506 16.92 19.74 8.13
C CYS A 506 17.18 21.23 7.82
N ALA A 507 16.77 21.73 6.65
CA ALA A 507 16.91 23.14 6.28
C ALA A 507 15.91 24.02 7.04
N VAL A 508 14.66 23.57 7.19
CA VAL A 508 13.63 24.31 7.94
C VAL A 508 13.96 24.39 9.43
N ARG A 509 14.49 23.31 10.03
CA ARG A 509 15.02 23.34 11.41
C ARG A 509 16.24 24.24 11.62
N LYS A 510 16.96 24.60 10.55
CA LYS A 510 18.06 25.57 10.61
C LYS A 510 17.61 27.03 10.46
N ILE A 511 16.38 27.25 9.98
CA ILE A 511 15.81 28.58 9.72
C ILE A 511 15.06 29.13 10.96
N PHE A 512 14.69 28.28 11.92
CA PHE A 512 13.92 28.63 13.13
C PHE A 512 14.68 28.45 14.44
#